data_AF-A0A431IQ76-F1
#
_entry.id   AF-A0A431IQ76-F1
#
_cell.length_a   1.000
_cell.length_b   1.000
_cell.length_c   1.000
_cell.angle_alpha   90.00
_cell.angle_beta   90.00
_cell.angle_gamma   90.00
#
_symmetry.space_group_name_H-M   'P 1'
#
loop_
_entity.id
_entity.type
_entity.pdbx_description
1 polymer ?
#
loop_
_entity_poly.entity_id
_entity_poly.type
_entity_poly.pdbx_seq_one_letter_code
_entity_poly.pdbx_strand_id
1 'polypeptide(L)'
;MTVDNPTTGAGRPPGAASDRPTGPPTTGSTATRVLGVISLVGIAVLVLLGVFLTPADAELGDTIRILYMHVPTVSTAYLAFVITAIASVMYLWKRTEFWDLLAASSAELGVLFFALTILNGMLWGKITWGVFWRWEPRLTTTAVLMLTYVGYLAVRQIPNDTRTRGTISAVIGIMAVVNIPITHKAVDWWRGLHQEKTIFGTVDPDMKGLQLFTAYLGLTVFLVLFSWLLIHRFRVAWLAERAADVGVDAAIAERRAERAVPSSAGGAS
;
A
#
# COMPACT_ATOMS: atom_id res chain seq x y z
N MET A 1 18.44 38.12 67.54
CA MET A 1 19.18 37.42 66.47
C MET A 1 18.34 36.20 66.08
N THR A 2 17.66 36.24 64.92
CA THR A 2 18.12 35.80 63.57
C THR A 2 17.90 34.31 63.34
N VAL A 3 17.19 33.82 62.30
CA VAL A 3 16.26 34.43 61.31
C VAL A 3 15.26 33.34 60.93
N ASP A 4 13.95 33.64 60.89
CA ASP A 4 12.98 32.78 60.20
C ASP A 4 13.11 32.98 58.68
N ASN A 5 13.33 31.90 57.93
CA ASN A 5 13.55 31.96 56.48
C ASN A 5 12.39 31.30 55.68
N PRO A 6 11.43 32.09 55.16
CA PRO A 6 10.32 31.57 54.38
C PRO A 6 10.67 31.48 52.88
N THR A 7 11.57 30.56 52.50
CA THR A 7 11.84 30.30 51.07
C THR A 7 10.70 29.55 50.40
N THR A 8 9.72 30.35 49.95
CA THR A 8 9.04 30.22 48.65
C THR A 8 8.65 28.82 48.18
N GLY A 9 7.35 28.52 48.27
CA GLY A 9 6.73 27.59 47.33
C GLY A 9 6.84 28.16 45.91
N ALA A 10 7.83 27.72 45.14
CA ALA A 10 8.02 28.13 43.75
C ALA A 10 6.84 27.60 42.91
N GLY A 11 5.94 28.50 42.52
CA GLY A 11 4.74 28.15 41.76
C GLY A 11 5.10 27.50 40.43
N ARG A 12 4.59 26.28 40.20
CA ARG A 12 4.62 25.64 38.88
C ARG A 12 3.95 26.58 37.86
N PRO A 13 4.59 26.93 36.73
CA PRO A 13 4.04 27.91 35.80
C PRO A 13 2.69 27.42 35.23
N PRO A 14 1.61 28.23 35.32
CA PRO A 14 0.33 27.90 34.73
C PRO A 14 0.44 28.04 33.20
N GLY A 15 0.65 26.93 32.52
CA GLY A 15 0.93 26.91 31.08
C GLY A 15 1.53 25.59 30.58
N ALA A 16 2.05 24.74 31.47
CA ALA A 16 2.48 23.38 31.15
C ALA A 16 1.28 22.43 30.90
N ALA A 17 0.47 22.72 29.89
CA ALA A 17 -0.60 21.86 29.40
C ALA A 17 0.01 20.57 28.87
N SER A 18 -0.24 19.45 29.55
CA SER A 18 0.21 18.13 29.12
C SER A 18 -0.74 17.54 28.07
N ASP A 19 -1.05 18.32 27.03
CA ASP A 19 -1.94 17.95 25.93
C ASP A 19 -1.23 16.98 24.97
N ARG A 20 -0.93 15.78 25.49
CA ARG A 20 -0.74 14.60 24.64
C ARG A 20 -2.06 14.40 23.87
N PRO A 21 -2.05 14.39 22.53
CA PRO A 21 -3.28 14.26 21.75
C PRO A 21 -4.07 13.02 22.19
N THR A 22 -5.28 13.21 22.70
CA THR A 22 -6.15 12.17 23.27
C THR A 22 -6.83 11.30 22.21
N GLY A 23 -6.16 11.11 21.06
CA GLY A 23 -6.60 10.20 20.01
C GLY A 23 -6.52 8.73 20.46
N PRO A 24 -7.33 7.84 19.86
CA PRO A 24 -7.24 6.42 20.15
C PRO A 24 -5.85 5.88 19.75
N PRO A 25 -5.22 5.00 20.56
CA PRO A 25 -3.85 4.52 20.35
C PRO A 25 -3.68 3.57 19.14
N THR A 26 -4.69 3.45 18.29
CA THR A 26 -4.69 2.58 17.10
C THR A 26 -5.45 3.26 15.97
N THR A 27 -5.01 3.06 14.72
CA THR A 27 -5.73 3.50 13.51
C THR A 27 -7.04 2.75 13.24
N GLY A 28 -7.43 1.79 14.08
CA GLY A 28 -8.60 0.93 13.90
C GLY A 28 -9.89 1.50 14.48
N SER A 29 -10.99 1.39 13.73
CA SER A 29 -12.38 1.63 14.21
C SER A 29 -13.18 0.33 14.19
N THR A 30 -14.39 0.30 14.76
CA THR A 30 -15.24 -0.91 14.79
C THR A 30 -15.42 -1.52 13.39
N ALA A 31 -15.70 -0.69 12.38
CA ALA A 31 -15.80 -1.13 10.98
C ALA A 31 -14.50 -1.74 10.44
N THR A 32 -13.32 -1.17 10.75
CA THR A 32 -12.05 -1.73 10.27
C THR A 32 -11.59 -2.95 11.08
N ARG A 33 -12.04 -3.11 12.33
CA ARG A 33 -11.90 -4.38 13.08
C ARG A 33 -12.76 -5.49 12.46
N VAL A 34 -14.01 -5.20 12.10
CA VAL A 34 -14.90 -6.14 11.40
C VAL A 34 -14.31 -6.55 10.04
N LEU A 35 -13.85 -5.60 9.22
CA LEU A 35 -13.15 -5.90 7.96
C LEU A 35 -11.90 -6.76 8.16
N GLY A 36 -11.14 -6.55 9.25
CA GLY A 36 -9.97 -7.36 9.58
C GLY A 36 -10.34 -8.81 9.94
N VAL A 37 -11.38 -9.00 10.76
CA VAL A 37 -11.91 -10.33 11.09
C VAL A 37 -12.43 -11.03 9.83
N ILE A 38 -13.19 -10.34 8.97
CA ILE A 38 -13.67 -10.88 7.69
C ILE A 38 -12.49 -11.28 6.78
N SER A 39 -11.42 -10.47 6.74
CA SER A 39 -10.22 -10.79 5.96
C SER A 39 -9.52 -12.05 6.50
N LEU A 40 -9.32 -12.15 7.82
CA LEU A 40 -8.64 -13.28 8.45
C LEU A 40 -9.44 -14.59 8.33
N VAL A 41 -10.75 -14.54 8.60
CA VAL A 41 -11.65 -15.70 8.41
C VAL A 41 -11.73 -16.07 6.93
N GLY A 42 -11.82 -15.09 6.03
CA GLY A 42 -11.80 -15.27 4.59
C GLY A 42 -10.53 -15.96 4.09
N ILE A 43 -9.36 -15.60 4.61
CA ILE A 43 -8.08 -16.27 4.31
C ILE A 43 -8.07 -17.70 4.84
N ALA A 44 -8.59 -17.96 6.04
CA ALA A 44 -8.65 -19.30 6.61
C ALA A 44 -9.57 -20.24 5.80
N VAL A 45 -10.76 -19.77 5.39
CA VAL A 45 -11.69 -20.50 4.51
C VAL A 45 -11.10 -20.63 3.10
N LEU A 46 -10.44 -19.57 2.62
CA LEU A 46 -9.40 -19.50 1.58
C LEU A 46 -8.56 -20.78 1.46
N VAL A 47 -7.70 -20.94 2.46
CA VAL A 47 -6.72 -22.01 2.56
C VAL A 47 -7.40 -23.36 2.70
N LEU A 48 -8.46 -23.48 3.51
CA LEU A 48 -9.22 -24.72 3.67
C LEU A 48 -9.76 -25.24 2.33
N LEU A 49 -10.41 -24.37 1.56
CA LEU A 49 -10.98 -24.74 0.26
C LEU A 49 -9.90 -24.98 -0.79
N GLY A 50 -9.03 -24.01 -1.02
CA GLY A 50 -8.03 -24.07 -2.09
C GLY A 50 -6.98 -25.17 -1.91
N VAL A 51 -6.53 -25.43 -0.68
CA VAL A 51 -5.48 -26.42 -0.42
C VAL A 51 -6.04 -27.82 -0.20
N PHE A 52 -7.20 -27.97 0.47
CA PHE A 52 -7.64 -29.29 0.96
C PHE A 52 -8.96 -29.81 0.36
N LEU A 53 -9.97 -28.96 0.15
CA LEU A 53 -11.32 -29.45 -0.22
C LEU A 53 -11.63 -29.38 -1.72
N THR A 54 -11.03 -28.46 -2.46
CA THR A 54 -11.26 -28.33 -3.90
C THR A 54 -10.60 -29.50 -4.65
N PRO A 55 -11.32 -30.17 -5.57
CA PRO A 55 -10.73 -31.27 -6.36
C PRO A 55 -9.63 -30.78 -7.30
N ALA A 56 -8.70 -31.68 -7.63
CA ALA A 56 -7.76 -31.49 -8.71
C ALA A 56 -8.49 -31.27 -10.05
N ASP A 57 -7.86 -30.53 -10.95
CA ASP A 57 -8.40 -30.19 -12.25
C ASP A 57 -8.14 -31.25 -13.33
N ALA A 58 -8.94 -31.24 -14.40
CA ALA A 58 -8.83 -32.18 -15.52
C ALA A 58 -7.54 -31.98 -16.35
N GLU A 59 -7.11 -30.73 -16.56
CA GLU A 59 -5.86 -30.42 -17.30
C GLU A 59 -4.74 -29.99 -16.36
N LEU A 60 -5.06 -29.13 -15.37
CA LEU A 60 -4.07 -28.54 -14.47
C LEU A 60 -3.71 -29.42 -13.27
N GLY A 61 -4.46 -30.50 -13.01
CA GLY A 61 -4.30 -31.34 -11.82
C GLY A 61 -4.36 -30.52 -10.53
N ASP A 62 -3.47 -30.79 -9.57
CA ASP A 62 -3.34 -29.99 -8.36
C ASP A 62 -2.72 -28.59 -8.58
N THR A 63 -2.19 -28.26 -9.77
CA THR A 63 -1.61 -26.92 -10.01
C THR A 63 -2.66 -25.81 -10.05
N ILE A 64 -3.93 -26.15 -10.28
CA ILE A 64 -5.08 -25.21 -10.16
C ILE A 64 -5.11 -24.52 -8.78
N ARG A 65 -4.61 -25.17 -7.73
CA ARG A 65 -4.56 -24.62 -6.36
C ARG A 65 -3.74 -23.33 -6.28
N ILE A 66 -2.76 -23.17 -7.16
CA ILE A 66 -1.93 -21.95 -7.22
C ILE A 66 -2.74 -20.78 -7.80
N LEU A 67 -3.70 -21.01 -8.71
CA LEU A 67 -4.54 -19.95 -9.27
C LEU A 67 -5.39 -19.25 -8.21
N TYR A 68 -5.81 -19.97 -7.16
CA TYR A 68 -6.55 -19.40 -6.01
C TYR A 68 -5.72 -18.43 -5.15
N MET A 69 -4.41 -18.33 -5.38
CA MET A 69 -3.57 -17.24 -4.86
C MET A 69 -3.08 -16.30 -5.98
N HIS A 70 -2.53 -16.85 -7.08
CA HIS A 70 -1.93 -16.09 -8.17
C HIS A 70 -2.89 -15.07 -8.78
N VAL A 71 -4.10 -15.50 -9.15
CA VAL A 71 -5.09 -14.64 -9.81
C VAL A 71 -5.62 -13.55 -8.86
N PRO A 72 -6.00 -13.86 -7.61
CA PRO A 72 -6.29 -12.83 -6.61
C PRO A 72 -5.13 -11.85 -6.36
N THR A 73 -3.87 -12.31 -6.32
CA THR A 73 -2.71 -11.41 -6.15
C THR A 73 -2.54 -10.45 -7.33
N VAL A 74 -2.64 -10.92 -8.58
CA VAL A 74 -2.43 -10.05 -9.76
C VAL A 74 -3.59 -9.08 -9.98
N SER A 75 -4.85 -9.54 -9.81
CA SER A 75 -6.03 -8.67 -9.90
C SER A 75 -6.00 -7.56 -8.84
N THR A 76 -5.55 -7.88 -7.63
CA THR A 76 -5.41 -6.91 -6.53
C THR A 76 -4.28 -5.92 -6.80
N ALA A 77 -3.13 -6.38 -7.29
CA ALA A 77 -2.02 -5.51 -7.68
C ALA A 77 -2.43 -4.53 -8.80
N TYR A 78 -3.09 -5.02 -9.85
CA TYR A 78 -3.57 -4.19 -10.94
C TYR A 78 -4.62 -3.16 -10.48
N LEU A 79 -5.54 -3.53 -9.58
CA LEU A 79 -6.48 -2.58 -8.99
C LEU A 79 -5.74 -1.49 -8.18
N ALA A 80 -4.74 -1.86 -7.38
CA ALA A 80 -3.93 -0.92 -6.61
C ALA A 80 -3.14 0.06 -7.50
N PHE A 81 -2.60 -0.43 -8.61
CA PHE A 81 -1.93 0.40 -9.62
C PHE A 81 -2.90 1.33 -10.37
N VAL A 82 -4.11 0.88 -10.67
CA VAL A 82 -5.19 1.72 -11.25
C VAL A 82 -5.66 2.80 -10.26
N ILE A 83 -5.86 2.45 -8.98
CA ILE A 83 -6.16 3.43 -7.92
C ILE A 83 -5.02 4.44 -7.78
N THR A 84 -3.76 4.00 -7.87
CA THR A 84 -2.59 4.89 -7.87
C THR A 84 -2.65 5.90 -9.01
N ALA A 85 -2.99 5.47 -10.23
CA ALA A 85 -3.11 6.35 -11.39
C ALA A 85 -4.28 7.33 -11.27
N ILE A 86 -5.46 6.86 -10.83
CA ILE A 86 -6.64 7.71 -10.61
C ILE A 86 -6.35 8.76 -9.54
N ALA A 87 -5.77 8.36 -8.40
CA ALA A 87 -5.37 9.27 -7.34
C ALA A 87 -4.28 10.25 -7.82
N SER A 88 -3.36 9.83 -8.68
CA SER A 88 -2.37 10.70 -9.31
C SER A 88 -3.00 11.77 -10.22
N VAL A 89 -3.98 11.41 -11.05
CA VAL A 89 -4.76 12.39 -11.85
C VAL A 89 -5.51 13.37 -10.94
N MET A 90 -6.18 12.85 -9.90
CA MET A 90 -6.93 13.67 -8.96
C MET A 90 -6.03 14.60 -8.14
N TYR A 91 -4.79 14.19 -7.82
CA TYR A 91 -3.79 15.05 -7.22
C TYR A 91 -3.39 16.19 -8.18
N LEU A 92 -3.08 15.89 -9.45
CA LEU A 92 -2.70 16.94 -10.42
C LEU A 92 -3.81 17.97 -10.64
N TRP A 93 -5.07 17.55 -10.60
CA TRP A 93 -6.25 18.42 -10.73
C TRP A 93 -6.59 19.20 -9.44
N LYS A 94 -6.77 18.51 -8.30
CA LYS A 94 -7.26 19.11 -7.05
C LYS A 94 -6.15 19.65 -6.15
N ARG A 95 -4.90 19.22 -6.34
CA ARG A 95 -3.71 19.60 -5.56
C ARG A 95 -3.83 19.38 -4.05
N THR A 96 -4.70 18.47 -3.61
CA THR A 96 -4.85 18.10 -2.20
C THR A 96 -4.00 16.87 -1.85
N GLU A 97 -3.33 16.97 -0.71
CA GLU A 97 -2.42 15.96 -0.15
C GLU A 97 -3.10 14.59 0.08
N PHE A 98 -4.42 14.56 0.34
CA PHE A 98 -5.23 13.33 0.37
C PHE A 98 -5.00 12.44 -0.86
N TRP A 99 -4.99 13.01 -2.07
CA TRP A 99 -4.80 12.23 -3.30
C TRP A 99 -3.35 11.75 -3.47
N ASP A 100 -2.37 12.53 -3.00
CA ASP A 100 -0.96 12.15 -3.03
C ASP A 100 -0.67 10.97 -2.07
N LEU A 101 -1.20 11.03 -0.85
CA LEU A 101 -1.06 9.95 0.12
C LEU A 101 -1.88 8.71 -0.25
N LEU A 102 -3.02 8.86 -0.93
CA LEU A 102 -3.78 7.72 -1.46
C LEU A 102 -3.02 7.03 -2.60
N ALA A 103 -2.43 7.80 -3.52
CA ALA A 103 -1.58 7.26 -4.57
C ALA A 103 -0.37 6.53 -3.97
N ALA A 104 0.33 7.13 -3.02
CA ALA A 104 1.46 6.52 -2.32
C ALA A 104 1.09 5.20 -1.62
N SER A 105 0.02 5.22 -0.83
CA SER A 105 -0.44 4.06 -0.04
C SER A 105 -0.92 2.92 -0.94
N SER A 106 -1.53 3.24 -2.07
CA SER A 106 -1.99 2.25 -3.04
C SER A 106 -0.83 1.67 -3.85
N ALA A 107 0.16 2.47 -4.23
CA ALA A 107 1.36 2.00 -4.93
C ALA A 107 2.17 1.00 -4.09
N GLU A 108 2.35 1.28 -2.80
CA GLU A 108 3.10 0.42 -1.87
C GLU A 108 2.44 -0.96 -1.71
N LEU A 109 1.11 -0.99 -1.52
CA LEU A 109 0.36 -2.24 -1.47
C LEU A 109 0.30 -2.94 -2.84
N GLY A 110 0.25 -2.19 -3.94
CA GLY A 110 0.34 -2.72 -5.29
C GLY A 110 1.66 -3.47 -5.52
N VAL A 111 2.80 -2.86 -5.15
CA VAL A 111 4.11 -3.52 -5.20
C VAL A 111 4.15 -4.77 -4.31
N LEU A 112 3.57 -4.74 -3.12
CA LEU A 112 3.48 -5.92 -2.24
C LEU A 112 2.69 -7.07 -2.89
N PHE A 113 1.48 -6.82 -3.38
CA PHE A 113 0.67 -7.86 -4.03
C PHE A 113 1.29 -8.33 -5.36
N PHE A 114 1.99 -7.46 -6.08
CA PHE A 114 2.69 -7.81 -7.32
C PHE A 114 3.98 -8.61 -7.06
N ALA A 115 4.65 -8.39 -5.93
CA ALA A 115 5.79 -9.21 -5.51
C ALA A 115 5.33 -10.62 -5.15
N LEU A 116 4.22 -10.76 -4.42
CA LEU A 116 3.58 -12.06 -4.18
C LEU A 116 3.17 -12.74 -5.49
N THR A 117 2.60 -12.00 -6.45
CA THR A 117 2.25 -12.48 -7.79
C THR A 117 3.45 -13.06 -8.53
N ILE A 118 4.59 -12.35 -8.53
CA ILE A 118 5.81 -12.82 -9.19
C ILE A 118 6.36 -14.06 -8.49
N LEU A 119 6.43 -14.07 -7.15
CA LEU A 119 6.93 -15.21 -6.38
C LEU A 119 6.09 -16.49 -6.59
N ASN A 120 4.76 -16.39 -6.52
CA ASN A 120 3.88 -17.55 -6.74
C ASN A 120 3.79 -17.94 -8.24
N GLY A 121 3.93 -16.99 -9.17
CA GLY A 121 4.04 -17.26 -10.59
C GLY A 121 5.35 -17.95 -10.98
N MET A 122 6.48 -17.60 -10.37
CA MET A 122 7.76 -18.30 -10.53
C MET A 122 7.68 -19.74 -10.01
N LEU A 123 7.01 -19.97 -8.88
CA LEU A 123 6.76 -21.32 -8.37
C LEU A 123 5.87 -22.13 -9.31
N TRP A 124 4.79 -21.54 -9.83
CA TRP A 124 3.92 -22.18 -10.82
C TRP A 124 4.69 -22.57 -12.09
N GLY A 125 5.47 -21.63 -12.66
CA GLY A 125 6.30 -21.89 -13.83
C GLY A 125 7.37 -22.97 -13.61
N LYS A 126 7.92 -23.06 -12.39
CA LYS A 126 8.84 -24.16 -12.03
C LYS A 126 8.16 -25.53 -12.02
N ILE A 127 6.89 -25.59 -11.61
CA ILE A 127 6.10 -26.83 -11.58
C ILE A 127 5.62 -27.21 -12.98
N THR A 128 5.07 -26.27 -13.74
CA THR A 128 4.45 -26.53 -15.06
C THR A 128 5.44 -26.61 -16.22
N TRP A 129 6.54 -25.83 -16.20
CA TRP A 129 7.52 -25.76 -17.30
C TRP A 129 8.96 -26.04 -16.87
N GLY A 130 9.18 -26.48 -15.62
CA GLY A 130 10.50 -26.85 -15.11
C GLY A 130 11.44 -25.67 -14.81
N VAL A 131 11.06 -24.43 -15.09
CA VAL A 131 11.89 -23.21 -14.93
C VAL A 131 11.18 -22.11 -14.16
N PHE A 132 11.87 -21.45 -13.22
CA PHE A 132 11.28 -20.36 -12.44
C PHE A 132 11.00 -19.09 -13.25
N TRP A 133 11.80 -18.82 -14.30
CA TRP A 133 11.69 -17.61 -15.11
C TRP A 133 12.17 -17.85 -16.53
N ARG A 134 11.58 -17.14 -17.48
CA ARG A 134 12.01 -17.06 -18.89
C ARG A 134 11.76 -15.62 -19.37
N TRP A 135 12.68 -15.05 -20.14
CA TRP A 135 12.58 -13.67 -20.64
C TRP A 135 11.61 -13.52 -21.84
N GLU A 136 10.42 -14.11 -21.72
CA GLU A 136 9.35 -14.00 -22.71
C GLU A 136 8.47 -12.75 -22.47
N PRO A 137 7.71 -12.26 -23.48
CA PRO A 137 7.10 -10.93 -23.43
C PRO A 137 6.21 -10.66 -22.21
N ARG A 138 5.40 -11.61 -21.73
CA ARG A 138 4.60 -11.42 -20.50
C ARG A 138 5.47 -11.27 -19.25
N LEU A 139 6.50 -12.09 -19.08
CA LEU A 139 7.38 -12.01 -17.90
C LEU A 139 8.26 -10.77 -17.94
N THR A 140 8.81 -10.41 -19.11
CA THR A 140 9.59 -9.18 -19.28
C THR A 140 8.74 -7.93 -19.01
N THR A 141 7.51 -7.86 -19.52
CA THR A 141 6.59 -6.74 -19.22
C THR A 141 6.12 -6.71 -17.77
N THR A 142 5.90 -7.88 -17.15
CA THR A 142 5.66 -8.02 -15.70
C THR A 142 6.81 -7.44 -14.89
N ALA A 143 8.07 -7.77 -15.21
CA ALA A 143 9.24 -7.23 -14.52
C ALA A 143 9.40 -5.71 -14.72
N VAL A 144 9.12 -5.20 -15.92
CA VAL A 144 9.14 -3.75 -16.20
C VAL A 144 8.04 -3.02 -15.41
N LEU A 145 6.82 -3.56 -15.35
CA LEU A 145 5.72 -3.00 -14.56
C LEU A 145 6.08 -2.94 -13.07
N MET A 146 6.68 -4.02 -12.52
CA MET A 146 7.18 -4.06 -11.15
C MET A 146 8.24 -2.97 -10.92
N LEU A 147 9.28 -2.95 -11.75
CA LEU A 147 10.38 -1.99 -11.63
C LEU A 147 9.90 -0.54 -11.75
N THR A 148 8.87 -0.28 -12.56
CA THR A 148 8.28 1.06 -12.70
C THR A 148 7.60 1.52 -11.41
N TYR A 149 6.84 0.65 -10.73
CA TYR A 149 6.20 1.02 -9.44
C TYR A 149 7.18 1.01 -8.26
N VAL A 150 8.23 0.20 -8.27
CA VAL A 150 9.36 0.36 -7.34
C VAL A 150 10.07 1.69 -7.58
N GLY A 151 10.28 2.09 -8.84
CA GLY A 151 10.83 3.40 -9.22
C GLY A 151 9.95 4.58 -8.77
N TYR A 152 8.62 4.47 -8.91
CA TYR A 152 7.65 5.43 -8.36
C TYR A 152 7.87 5.62 -6.85
N LEU A 153 7.98 4.53 -6.08
CA LEU A 153 8.19 4.60 -4.63
C LEU A 153 9.58 5.17 -4.28
N ALA A 154 10.62 4.81 -5.03
CA ALA A 154 11.97 5.34 -4.85
C ALA A 154 12.04 6.86 -5.11
N VAL A 155 11.38 7.36 -6.16
CA VAL A 155 11.29 8.80 -6.44
C VAL A 155 10.58 9.55 -5.31
N ARG A 156 9.62 8.92 -4.62
CA ARG A 156 8.95 9.49 -3.44
C ARG A 156 9.84 9.55 -2.19
N GLN A 157 10.98 8.86 -2.15
CA GLN A 157 11.98 8.97 -1.08
C GLN A 157 13.04 10.05 -1.35
N ILE A 158 13.08 10.64 -2.55
CA ILE A 158 14.05 11.70 -2.87
C ILE A 158 13.67 12.99 -2.10
N PRO A 159 14.58 13.60 -1.33
CA PRO A 159 14.34 14.87 -0.66
C PRO A 159 14.02 15.98 -1.67
N ASN A 160 12.80 16.48 -1.63
CA ASN A 160 12.27 17.53 -2.49
C ASN A 160 11.03 18.15 -1.83
N ASP A 161 10.56 19.31 -2.30
CA ASP A 161 9.32 19.89 -1.79
C ASP A 161 8.11 18.99 -2.08
N THR A 162 7.13 18.95 -1.17
CA THR A 162 5.96 18.06 -1.27
C THR A 162 5.17 18.22 -2.57
N ARG A 163 5.11 19.43 -3.14
CA ARG A 163 4.35 19.71 -4.37
C ARG A 163 5.08 19.20 -5.60
N THR A 164 6.39 19.39 -5.70
CA THR A 164 7.23 18.85 -6.78
C THR A 164 7.34 17.33 -6.68
N ARG A 165 7.60 16.78 -5.49
CA ARG A 165 7.59 15.34 -5.18
C ARG A 165 6.29 14.68 -5.64
N GLY A 166 5.15 15.20 -5.20
CA GLY A 166 3.83 14.69 -5.61
C GLY A 166 3.57 14.85 -7.10
N THR A 167 4.00 15.95 -7.72
CA THR A 167 3.78 16.20 -9.17
C THR A 167 4.58 15.22 -10.03
N ILE A 168 5.88 15.04 -9.77
CA ILE A 168 6.74 14.09 -10.50
C ILE A 168 6.20 12.66 -10.32
N SER A 169 5.90 12.29 -9.07
CA SER A 169 5.37 10.95 -8.75
C SER A 169 4.05 10.69 -9.47
N ALA A 170 3.12 11.65 -9.46
CA ALA A 170 1.84 11.51 -10.14
C ALA A 170 2.00 11.28 -11.65
N VAL A 171 2.91 11.97 -12.33
CA VAL A 171 3.22 11.71 -13.75
C VAL A 171 3.75 10.28 -13.95
N ILE A 172 4.68 9.82 -13.10
CA ILE A 172 5.19 8.44 -13.17
C ILE A 172 4.06 7.42 -12.95
N GLY A 173 3.18 7.64 -11.97
CA GLY A 173 2.08 6.73 -11.65
C GLY A 173 1.02 6.63 -12.77
N ILE A 174 0.81 7.71 -13.51
CA ILE A 174 -0.06 7.74 -14.71
C ILE A 174 0.61 7.01 -15.89
N MET A 175 1.91 7.20 -16.11
CA MET A 175 2.64 6.49 -17.18
C MET A 175 2.76 4.98 -16.87
N ALA A 176 2.98 4.61 -15.61
CA ALA A 176 3.18 3.23 -15.18
C ALA A 176 1.96 2.33 -15.42
N VAL A 177 0.74 2.85 -15.28
CA VAL A 177 -0.50 2.07 -15.46
C VAL A 177 -0.68 1.58 -16.90
N VAL A 178 -0.05 2.23 -17.89
CA VAL A 178 -0.07 1.83 -19.31
C VAL A 178 0.65 0.48 -19.52
N ASN A 179 1.56 0.08 -18.63
CA ASN A 179 2.19 -1.23 -18.70
C ASN A 179 1.23 -2.38 -18.30
N ILE A 180 0.11 -2.12 -17.63
CA ILE A 180 -0.89 -3.15 -17.27
C ILE A 180 -1.56 -3.79 -18.49
N PRO A 181 -2.21 -3.03 -19.41
CA PRO A 181 -2.81 -3.62 -20.60
C PRO A 181 -1.76 -4.31 -21.49
N ILE A 182 -0.54 -3.76 -21.58
CA ILE A 182 0.59 -4.39 -22.30
C ILE A 182 0.92 -5.76 -21.68
N THR A 183 1.10 -5.84 -20.36
CA THR A 183 1.43 -7.09 -19.65
C THR A 183 0.30 -8.12 -19.73
N HIS A 184 -0.96 -7.68 -19.65
CA HIS A 184 -2.11 -8.55 -19.82
C HIS A 184 -2.21 -9.09 -21.26
N LYS A 185 -2.07 -8.22 -22.27
CA LYS A 185 -2.18 -8.55 -23.70
C LYS A 185 -0.93 -9.19 -24.30
N ALA A 186 0.18 -9.28 -23.58
CA ALA A 186 1.42 -9.85 -24.09
C ALA A 186 1.29 -11.31 -24.60
N VAL A 187 0.33 -12.10 -24.09
CA VAL A 187 0.02 -13.44 -24.63
C VAL A 187 -0.85 -13.41 -25.89
N ASP A 188 -1.77 -12.44 -26.00
CA ASP A 188 -2.57 -12.22 -27.22
C ASP A 188 -1.69 -11.73 -28.40
N TRP A 189 -0.58 -11.04 -28.09
CA TRP A 189 0.29 -10.36 -29.06
C TRP A 189 1.55 -11.12 -29.43
N TRP A 190 2.09 -11.96 -28.54
CA TRP A 190 3.31 -12.73 -28.80
C TRP A 190 3.20 -14.17 -28.28
N ARG A 191 3.70 -15.11 -29.09
CA ARG A 191 3.82 -16.53 -28.70
C ARG A 191 4.82 -16.68 -27.55
N GLY A 192 4.44 -17.46 -26.53
CA GLY A 192 5.26 -17.74 -25.35
C GLY A 192 5.00 -19.15 -24.81
N LEU A 193 5.51 -19.44 -23.61
CA LEU A 193 5.05 -20.60 -22.82
C LEU A 193 3.90 -20.24 -21.87
N HIS A 194 3.72 -18.95 -21.59
CA HIS A 194 2.71 -18.50 -20.64
C HIS A 194 1.30 -18.94 -21.02
N GLN A 195 0.59 -19.52 -20.04
CA GLN A 195 -0.79 -19.91 -20.23
C GLN A 195 -1.66 -18.72 -20.67
N GLU A 196 -2.58 -19.05 -21.57
CA GLU A 196 -3.64 -18.15 -22.03
C GLU A 196 -4.70 -17.96 -20.93
N LYS A 197 -5.85 -17.38 -21.25
CA LYS A 197 -6.70 -16.72 -20.22
C LYS A 197 -7.82 -17.61 -19.69
N THR A 198 -7.47 -18.52 -18.78
CA THR A 198 -8.39 -19.46 -18.08
C THR A 198 -9.60 -18.79 -17.40
N ILE A 199 -9.44 -17.59 -16.83
CA ILE A 199 -10.45 -17.00 -15.91
C ILE A 199 -11.08 -15.67 -16.38
N PHE A 200 -10.42 -14.92 -17.28
CA PHE A 200 -10.85 -13.55 -17.66
C PHE A 200 -10.74 -13.20 -19.16
N GLY A 201 -10.49 -14.17 -20.04
CA GLY A 201 -10.48 -13.94 -21.50
C GLY A 201 -11.51 -14.80 -22.22
N THR A 202 -11.56 -16.05 -21.82
CA THR A 202 -12.69 -16.97 -21.94
C THR A 202 -13.00 -17.45 -20.53
N VAL A 203 -14.27 -17.76 -20.25
CA VAL A 203 -14.56 -18.66 -19.11
C VAL A 203 -14.08 -20.02 -19.57
N ASP A 204 -13.09 -20.59 -18.89
CA ASP A 204 -12.75 -22.00 -19.09
C ASP A 204 -14.03 -22.83 -18.90
N PRO A 205 -14.51 -23.56 -19.92
CA PRO A 205 -15.79 -24.23 -19.85
C PRO A 205 -15.91 -25.29 -18.75
N ASP A 206 -14.79 -25.74 -18.16
CA ASP A 206 -14.75 -26.84 -17.20
C ASP A 206 -14.45 -26.45 -15.75
N MET A 207 -14.00 -25.22 -15.46
CA MET A 207 -13.94 -24.70 -14.09
C MET A 207 -15.35 -24.57 -13.49
N LYS A 208 -15.79 -25.62 -12.77
CA LYS A 208 -17.18 -25.78 -12.29
C LYS A 208 -17.25 -25.96 -10.77
N GLY A 209 -18.42 -25.67 -10.20
CA GLY A 209 -18.73 -25.91 -8.79
C GLY A 209 -17.71 -25.33 -7.82
N LEU A 210 -17.07 -26.20 -7.04
CA LEU A 210 -16.18 -25.82 -5.94
C LEU A 210 -14.89 -25.10 -6.40
N GLN A 211 -14.37 -25.42 -7.59
CA GLN A 211 -13.21 -24.74 -8.16
C GLN A 211 -13.53 -23.26 -8.46
N LEU A 212 -14.65 -23.02 -9.15
CA LEU A 212 -15.09 -21.69 -9.55
C LEU A 212 -15.48 -20.84 -8.32
N PHE A 213 -16.19 -21.45 -7.36
CA PHE A 213 -16.50 -20.82 -6.08
C PHE A 213 -15.23 -20.39 -5.33
N THR A 214 -14.22 -21.27 -5.26
CA THR A 214 -12.95 -20.98 -4.57
C THR A 214 -12.17 -19.87 -5.27
N ALA A 215 -12.19 -19.79 -6.61
CA ALA A 215 -11.57 -18.70 -7.36
C ALA A 215 -12.23 -17.33 -7.07
N TYR A 216 -13.56 -17.24 -7.12
CA TYR A 216 -14.27 -15.99 -6.81
C TYR A 216 -14.20 -15.61 -5.33
N LEU A 217 -14.21 -16.59 -4.43
CA LEU A 217 -13.94 -16.37 -3.00
C LEU A 217 -12.53 -15.79 -2.82
N GLY A 218 -11.52 -16.36 -3.47
CA GLY A 218 -10.14 -15.88 -3.43
C GLY A 218 -10.01 -14.43 -3.85
N LEU A 219 -10.61 -14.08 -5.00
CA LEU A 219 -10.64 -12.71 -5.48
C LEU A 219 -11.33 -11.78 -4.46
N THR A 220 -12.48 -12.16 -3.93
CA THR A 220 -13.22 -11.38 -2.94
C THR A 220 -12.42 -11.17 -1.66
N VAL A 221 -11.79 -12.23 -1.12
CA VAL A 221 -10.98 -12.19 0.10
C VAL A 221 -9.77 -11.27 -0.06
N PHE A 222 -9.05 -11.34 -1.19
CA PHE A 222 -7.91 -10.46 -1.45
C PHE A 222 -8.32 -9.00 -1.67
N LEU A 223 -9.47 -8.73 -2.31
CA LEU A 223 -9.99 -7.37 -2.48
C LEU A 223 -10.44 -6.76 -1.14
N VAL A 224 -11.05 -7.54 -0.25
CA VAL A 224 -11.40 -7.11 1.12
C VAL A 224 -10.14 -6.88 1.96
N LEU A 225 -9.16 -7.78 1.88
CA LEU A 225 -7.84 -7.64 2.53
C LEU A 225 -7.11 -6.37 2.06
N PHE A 226 -7.04 -6.13 0.75
CA PHE A 226 -6.44 -4.92 0.20
C PHE A 226 -7.16 -3.66 0.65
N SER A 227 -8.50 -3.66 0.65
CA SER A 227 -9.30 -2.53 1.14
C SER A 227 -9.01 -2.25 2.62
N TRP A 228 -8.91 -3.29 3.44
CA TRP A 228 -8.55 -3.21 4.86
C TRP A 228 -7.13 -2.67 5.07
N LEU A 229 -6.14 -3.19 4.33
CA LEU A 229 -4.75 -2.73 4.37
C LEU A 229 -4.61 -1.28 3.91
N LEU A 230 -5.29 -0.89 2.82
CA LEU A 230 -5.23 0.46 2.25
C LEU A 230 -5.77 1.51 3.24
N ILE A 231 -6.87 1.21 3.92
CA ILE A 231 -7.43 2.09 4.97
C ILE A 231 -6.40 2.31 6.09
N HIS A 232 -5.72 1.27 6.56
CA HIS A 232 -4.71 1.42 7.62
C HIS A 232 -3.44 2.11 7.13
N ARG A 233 -2.93 1.75 5.94
CA ARG A 233 -1.72 2.35 5.35
C ARG A 233 -1.90 3.84 5.06
N PHE A 234 -3.07 4.22 4.56
CA PHE A 234 -3.46 5.62 4.38
C PHE A 234 -3.59 6.36 5.71
N ARG A 235 -4.25 5.77 6.73
CA ARG A 235 -4.35 6.38 8.07
C ARG A 235 -2.98 6.59 8.72
N VAL A 236 -2.03 5.66 8.53
CA VAL A 236 -0.64 5.82 8.98
C VAL A 236 0.05 6.97 8.23
N ALA A 237 -0.12 7.07 6.90
CA ALA A 237 0.42 8.18 6.12
C ALA A 237 -0.12 9.55 6.58
N TRP A 238 -1.45 9.68 6.72
CA TRP A 238 -2.11 10.92 7.14
C TRP A 238 -1.67 11.37 8.55
N LEU A 239 -1.56 10.42 9.49
CA LEU A 239 -1.10 10.75 10.85
C LEU A 239 0.39 11.10 10.90
N ALA A 240 1.21 10.56 9.99
CA ALA A 240 2.63 10.91 9.89
C ALA A 240 2.84 12.35 9.41
N GLU A 241 2.16 12.79 8.32
CA GLU A 241 2.30 14.17 7.81
C GLU A 241 1.82 15.18 8.87
N ARG A 242 0.65 14.95 9.50
CA ARG A 242 0.11 15.82 10.56
C ARG A 242 0.98 15.87 11.83
N ALA A 243 1.70 14.79 12.13
CA ALA A 243 2.67 14.81 13.23
C ALA A 243 3.91 15.64 12.88
N ALA A 244 4.32 15.67 11.61
CA ALA A 244 5.40 16.53 11.12
C ALA A 244 4.99 18.02 11.16
N ASP A 245 3.78 18.36 10.70
CA ASP A 245 3.23 19.73 10.76
C ASP A 245 3.30 20.32 12.18
N VAL A 246 2.77 19.59 13.17
CA VAL A 246 2.77 20.00 14.58
C VAL A 246 4.19 20.14 15.15
N GLY A 247 5.13 19.30 14.72
CA GLY A 247 6.53 19.42 15.10
C GLY A 247 7.20 20.68 14.54
N VAL A 248 6.85 21.07 13.31
CA VAL A 248 7.32 22.32 12.67
C VAL A 248 6.74 23.55 13.38
N ASP A 249 5.44 23.57 13.68
CA ASP A 249 4.81 24.68 14.40
C ASP A 249 5.38 24.85 15.81
N ALA A 250 5.65 23.75 16.54
CA ALA A 250 6.30 23.80 17.84
C ALA A 250 7.71 24.39 17.77
N ALA A 251 8.53 23.96 16.80
CA ALA A 251 9.87 24.51 16.59
C ALA A 251 9.84 25.99 16.18
N ILE A 252 8.85 26.41 15.39
CA ILE A 252 8.64 27.82 15.04
C ILE A 252 8.25 28.65 16.27
N ALA A 253 7.42 28.11 17.17
CA ALA A 253 7.07 28.77 18.43
C ALA A 253 8.29 28.92 19.37
N GLU A 254 9.11 27.88 19.51
CA GLU A 254 10.36 27.91 20.28
C GLU A 254 11.33 28.97 19.72
N ARG A 255 11.60 28.96 18.41
CA ARG A 255 12.45 29.97 17.75
C ARG A 255 11.90 31.40 17.81
N ARG A 256 10.60 31.58 18.00
CA ARG A 256 9.99 32.90 18.29
C ARG A 256 10.19 33.30 19.75
N ALA A 257 10.07 32.36 20.69
CA ALA A 257 10.31 32.62 22.11
C ALA A 257 11.79 32.99 22.38
N GLU A 258 12.75 32.28 21.79
CA GLU A 258 14.18 32.62 21.84
C GLU A 258 14.45 34.08 21.43
N ARG A 259 13.82 34.52 20.33
CA ARG A 259 13.96 35.89 19.80
C ARG A 259 13.18 36.95 20.58
N ALA A 260 12.21 36.54 21.40
CA ALA A 260 11.39 37.42 22.22
C ALA A 260 12.02 37.71 23.60
N VAL A 261 13.06 36.99 24.00
CA VAL A 261 13.91 37.34 25.15
C VAL A 261 14.87 38.47 24.70
N PRO A 262 14.72 39.71 25.17
CA PRO A 262 15.65 40.77 24.83
C PRO A 262 17.02 40.49 25.45
N SER A 263 18.10 40.90 24.78
CA SER A 263 19.47 40.76 25.29
C SER A 263 19.71 41.73 26.47
N SER A 264 19.29 41.32 27.67
CA SER A 264 19.51 42.04 28.94
C SER A 264 20.95 41.94 29.49
N ALA A 265 21.91 41.66 28.60
CA ALA A 265 23.28 42.14 28.71
C ALA A 265 23.38 43.40 27.83
N GLY A 266 23.14 44.61 28.33
CA GLY A 266 23.37 45.08 29.70
C GLY A 266 24.70 45.83 29.70
N GLY A 267 24.69 47.04 29.15
CA GLY A 267 25.84 47.92 29.17
C GLY A 267 26.13 48.38 30.60
N ALA A 268 27.23 47.92 31.16
CA ALA A 268 27.87 48.52 32.32
C ALA A 268 29.07 49.34 31.83
N SER A 269 29.27 50.51 32.47
CA SER A 269 30.37 51.45 32.25
C SER A 269 31.73 50.88 32.66
#